data_AF-A0A8H2K1J8-F1
#
_entry.id   AF-A0A8H2K1J8-F1
#
_cell.length_a   1.000
_cell.length_b   1.000
_cell.length_c   1.000
_cell.angle_alpha   90.00
_cell.angle_beta   90.00
_cell.angle_gamma   90.00
#
_symmetry.space_group_name_H-M   'P 1'
#
loop_
_entity.id
_entity.type
_entity.pdbx_description
1 polymer ?
#
loop_
_entity_poly.entity_id
_entity_poly.type
_entity_poly.pdbx_seq_one_letter_code
_entity_poly.pdbx_strand_id
1 'polypeptide(L)'
;MKFLETVIIFSIGLLVSNCGFSKENNQNFESDKKNVSNDFVTKDKVLKCNFDHSFIDFCSDNYLKLYNNSLRKKVNFAQNKVALVIDKERDTGKGAPRKVKYFVVLDPTTKRVYPLGQSVGYFVNNRLEEIINEPPRIKFSQNNNQICLSGTTFSYQDNNINVENECYTFNPNDKDFFKKVQKQKNIKYKNSNFPITFEKKKFMCNGVKCKENTLTNDRLKEISNNDKNSELRFLVNERGFDTTYINASAGSKILYVLKYSEGDSEQENIYLSYFLDDLFKTKALGEVKSFKIDSSQNVYFNGNKLILN
;
A
#
# COMPACT_ATOMS: atom_id res chain seq x y z
N MET A 1 46.71 61.45 -37.60
CA MET A 1 45.63 61.22 -36.60
C MET A 1 46.18 61.58 -35.22
N LYS A 2 45.30 61.88 -34.25
CA LYS A 2 45.62 62.72 -33.07
C LYS A 2 46.18 61.95 -31.86
N PHE A 3 47.20 62.54 -31.23
CA PHE A 3 47.65 62.47 -29.80
C PHE A 3 47.64 61.08 -29.10
N LEU A 4 48.75 60.46 -28.69
CA LEU A 4 49.88 60.89 -27.83
C LEU A 4 49.48 61.14 -26.34
N GLU A 5 49.92 60.19 -25.47
CA GLU A 5 50.29 60.30 -24.03
C GLU A 5 49.23 60.71 -22.95
N THR A 6 49.36 60.40 -21.64
CA THR A 6 50.40 59.67 -20.87
C THR A 6 49.86 58.85 -19.65
N VAL A 7 50.58 57.78 -19.27
CA VAL A 7 50.90 57.21 -17.92
C VAL A 7 49.87 57.14 -16.75
N ILE A 8 49.48 55.88 -16.45
CA ILE A 8 49.49 55.12 -15.16
C ILE A 8 49.67 55.87 -13.80
N ILE A 9 48.84 55.55 -12.77
CA ILE A 9 49.23 55.07 -11.40
C ILE A 9 48.04 54.87 -10.42
N PHE A 10 48.12 53.77 -9.65
CA PHE A 10 47.36 53.37 -8.45
C PHE A 10 47.19 54.51 -7.38
N SER A 11 46.17 54.57 -6.51
CA SER A 11 45.96 53.64 -5.36
C SER A 11 44.68 53.93 -4.54
N ILE A 12 43.99 52.87 -4.10
CA ILE A 12 43.51 52.61 -2.71
C ILE A 12 42.94 53.77 -1.84
N GLY A 13 41.60 53.82 -1.76
CA GLY A 13 40.82 53.48 -0.54
C GLY A 13 40.79 54.39 0.71
N LEU A 14 39.58 54.68 1.21
CA LEU A 14 39.15 54.34 2.58
C LEU A 14 37.62 54.43 2.78
N LEU A 15 37.13 53.66 3.74
CA LEU A 15 35.72 53.55 4.14
C LEU A 15 35.34 54.65 5.14
N VAL A 16 34.10 55.15 5.07
CA VAL A 16 33.26 55.30 6.27
C VAL A 16 31.78 55.18 5.94
N SER A 17 31.09 54.35 6.71
CA SER A 17 29.64 54.26 6.75
C SER A 17 29.03 55.42 7.52
N ASN A 18 27.85 55.89 7.10
CA ASN A 18 26.81 56.17 8.09
C ASN A 18 25.41 56.01 7.54
N CYS A 19 24.49 55.53 8.39
CA CYS A 19 23.09 55.32 8.03
C CYS A 19 22.35 56.66 7.92
N GLY A 20 21.53 56.80 6.88
CA GLY A 20 20.58 57.90 6.72
C GLY A 20 19.28 57.38 6.13
N PHE A 21 18.28 57.13 6.98
CA PHE A 21 16.94 56.77 6.53
C PHE A 21 16.34 57.91 5.68
N SER A 22 15.88 57.61 4.48
CA SER A 22 14.90 58.46 3.78
C SER A 22 13.49 57.96 4.05
N LYS A 23 12.52 58.88 4.06
CA LYS A 23 11.23 58.78 4.72
C LYS A 23 10.10 59.03 3.70
N GLU A 24 9.30 58.01 3.43
CA GLU A 24 7.97 58.16 2.81
C GLU A 24 6.98 57.28 3.59
N ASN A 25 6.14 57.89 4.43
CA ASN A 25 4.80 58.39 4.14
C ASN A 25 3.75 57.28 4.02
N ASN A 26 2.97 57.13 5.09
CA ASN A 26 1.66 56.48 5.03
C ASN A 26 0.74 57.35 4.15
N GLN A 27 0.57 56.96 2.89
CA GLN A 27 -0.56 57.42 2.08
C GLN A 27 -1.42 56.21 1.74
N ASN A 28 -2.66 56.25 2.22
CA ASN A 28 -3.71 55.35 1.79
C ASN A 28 -3.94 55.56 0.29
N PHE A 29 -3.42 54.65 -0.53
CA PHE A 29 -3.91 54.49 -1.89
C PHE A 29 -4.97 53.39 -1.90
N GLU A 30 -6.23 53.81 -1.86
CA GLU A 30 -7.30 53.03 -2.49
C GLU A 30 -7.06 53.03 -4.00
N SER A 31 -6.13 52.20 -4.46
CA SER A 31 -6.04 51.81 -5.86
C SER A 31 -6.66 50.43 -6.02
N ASP A 32 -7.68 50.39 -6.87
CA ASP A 32 -8.33 49.24 -7.45
C ASP A 32 -7.72 47.88 -7.07
N LYS A 33 -8.37 47.19 -6.12
CA LYS A 33 -8.30 45.72 -6.06
C LYS A 33 -8.99 45.14 -7.29
N LYS A 34 -8.33 45.27 -8.45
CA LYS A 34 -8.28 44.17 -9.41
C LYS A 34 -7.97 42.94 -8.59
N ASN A 35 -8.93 42.02 -8.52
CA ASN A 35 -8.70 40.69 -8.00
C ASN A 35 -7.71 40.02 -8.95
N VAL A 36 -6.42 40.25 -8.73
CA VAL A 36 -5.36 39.33 -9.12
C VAL A 36 -5.71 38.06 -8.36
N SER A 37 -6.41 37.15 -9.04
CA SER A 37 -6.65 35.82 -8.51
C SER A 37 -5.29 35.21 -8.28
N ASN A 38 -4.86 35.16 -7.01
CA ASN A 38 -3.56 34.63 -6.65
C ASN A 38 -3.51 33.18 -7.14
N ASP A 39 -2.77 32.95 -8.24
CA ASP A 39 -2.71 31.70 -9.01
C ASP A 39 -1.89 30.60 -8.29
N PHE A 40 -1.87 30.69 -6.97
CA PHE A 40 -0.99 30.02 -6.04
C PHE A 40 -1.79 29.14 -5.07
N VAL A 41 -1.18 28.04 -4.65
CA VAL A 41 -1.69 27.20 -3.57
C VAL A 41 -1.60 27.96 -2.25
N THR A 42 -2.77 28.34 -1.74
CA THR A 42 -3.00 28.86 -0.39
C THR A 42 -3.57 27.77 0.53
N LYS A 43 -3.63 28.02 1.84
CA LYS A 43 -4.07 27.03 2.85
C LYS A 43 -5.46 26.45 2.57
N ASP A 44 -6.40 27.25 2.07
CA ASP A 44 -7.76 26.82 1.67
C ASP A 44 -7.79 25.86 0.46
N LYS A 45 -6.70 25.77 -0.30
CA LYS A 45 -6.58 24.81 -1.43
C LYS A 45 -6.10 23.44 -0.98
N VAL A 46 -5.62 23.28 0.25
CA VAL A 46 -5.18 21.99 0.81
C VAL A 46 -6.38 21.31 1.48
N LEU A 47 -6.86 20.22 0.88
CA LEU A 47 -8.12 19.58 1.29
C LEU A 47 -8.10 19.03 2.73
N LYS A 48 -6.91 18.71 3.26
CA LYS A 48 -6.71 18.32 4.65
C LYS A 48 -5.29 18.66 5.12
N CYS A 49 -5.16 19.66 5.99
CA CYS A 49 -3.86 20.10 6.54
C CYS A 49 -3.21 19.03 7.43
N ASN A 50 -4.01 18.41 8.30
CA ASN A 50 -3.55 17.47 9.32
C ASN A 50 -4.45 16.24 9.31
N PHE A 51 -3.85 15.07 9.55
CA PHE A 51 -4.55 13.82 9.85
C PHE A 51 -4.32 13.48 11.32
N ASP A 52 -5.22 12.70 11.91
CA ASP A 52 -5.14 12.35 13.33
C ASP A 52 -3.82 11.63 13.62
N HIS A 53 -3.08 12.09 14.63
CA HIS A 53 -1.74 11.61 14.97
C HIS A 53 -0.71 11.64 13.81
N SER A 54 -0.90 12.53 12.83
CA SER A 54 0.09 12.84 11.78
C SER A 54 1.23 13.69 12.33
N PHE A 55 2.45 13.44 11.86
CA PHE A 55 3.67 14.20 12.19
C PHE A 55 4.05 15.22 11.09
N ILE A 56 3.08 15.55 10.23
CA ILE A 56 3.21 16.51 9.14
C ILE A 56 1.95 17.39 9.07
N ASP A 57 2.17 18.71 9.09
CA ASP A 57 1.18 19.73 8.71
C ASP A 57 1.41 20.11 7.25
N PHE A 58 0.56 19.59 6.37
CA PHE A 58 0.60 19.84 4.93
C PHE A 58 0.31 21.30 4.56
N CYS A 59 -0.20 22.11 5.49
CA CYS A 59 -0.50 23.53 5.27
C CYS A 59 0.59 24.49 5.75
N SER A 60 1.73 23.99 6.25
CA SER A 60 2.86 24.83 6.63
C SER A 60 3.50 25.52 5.42
N ASP A 61 4.01 26.75 5.62
CA ASP A 61 4.54 27.60 4.55
C ASP A 61 5.59 26.93 3.66
N ASN A 62 6.40 26.04 4.23
CA ASN A 62 7.41 25.28 3.51
C ASN A 62 6.79 24.33 2.48
N TYR A 63 5.66 23.67 2.81
CA TYR A 63 4.95 22.83 1.86
C TYR A 63 4.10 23.64 0.88
N LEU A 64 3.49 24.76 1.30
CA LEU A 64 2.82 25.67 0.37
C LEU A 64 3.80 26.19 -0.71
N LYS A 65 5.03 26.56 -0.34
CA LYS A 65 6.10 26.89 -1.29
C LYS A 65 6.47 25.70 -2.18
N LEU A 66 6.63 24.50 -1.62
CA LEU A 66 6.91 23.27 -2.38
C LEU A 66 5.83 22.94 -3.43
N TYR A 67 4.55 23.11 -3.08
CA TYR A 67 3.42 22.87 -3.98
C TYR A 67 3.42 23.86 -5.12
N ASN A 68 3.53 25.17 -4.83
CA ASN A 68 3.61 26.23 -5.83
C ASN A 68 4.76 26.02 -6.83
N ASN A 69 5.95 25.66 -6.33
CA ASN A 69 7.09 25.33 -7.18
C ASN A 69 6.88 24.05 -8.01
N SER A 70 6.06 23.12 -7.52
CA SER A 70 5.83 21.83 -8.17
C SER A 70 4.67 21.84 -9.16
N LEU A 71 3.71 22.76 -9.06
CA LEU A 71 2.65 22.94 -10.06
C LEU A 71 3.17 23.26 -11.47
N ARG A 72 4.41 23.76 -11.58
CA ARG A 72 5.09 24.04 -12.86
C ARG A 72 5.77 22.80 -13.47
N LYS A 73 5.79 21.67 -12.77
CA LYS A 73 6.42 20.42 -13.24
C LYS A 73 5.48 19.67 -14.20
N LYS A 74 6.07 18.81 -15.04
CA LYS A 74 5.32 17.91 -15.93
C LYS A 74 4.37 17.02 -15.10
N VAL A 75 3.12 16.89 -15.57
CA VAL A 75 2.14 15.94 -15.02
C VAL A 75 2.68 14.50 -15.08
N ASN A 76 2.46 13.75 -14.02
CA ASN A 76 3.04 12.42 -13.80
C ASN A 76 2.08 11.45 -13.08
N PHE A 77 0.82 11.86 -12.86
CA PHE A 77 -0.20 11.06 -12.19
C PHE A 77 -1.60 11.34 -12.73
N ALA A 78 -2.50 10.35 -12.70
CA ALA A 78 -3.95 10.51 -12.98
C ALA A 78 -4.26 11.40 -14.20
N GLN A 79 -3.57 11.12 -15.32
CA GLN A 79 -3.52 11.81 -16.61
C GLN A 79 -2.97 13.25 -16.57
N ASN A 80 -3.55 14.11 -15.73
CA ASN A 80 -3.33 15.56 -15.72
C ASN A 80 -2.96 16.13 -14.34
N LYS A 81 -2.48 15.30 -13.41
CA LYS A 81 -2.10 15.70 -12.04
C LYS A 81 -0.59 15.60 -11.82
N VAL A 82 -0.11 16.33 -10.83
CA VAL A 82 1.29 16.26 -10.36
C VAL A 82 1.32 15.57 -9.01
N ALA A 83 1.88 14.37 -8.97
CA ALA A 83 2.21 13.65 -7.76
C ALA A 83 3.57 14.09 -7.20
N LEU A 84 3.60 14.27 -5.88
CA LEU A 84 4.78 14.54 -5.08
C LEU A 84 4.97 13.45 -4.02
N VAL A 85 6.23 13.12 -3.78
CA VAL A 85 6.68 12.35 -2.61
C VAL A 85 7.45 13.31 -1.71
N ILE A 86 7.09 13.34 -0.43
CA ILE A 86 7.69 14.20 0.59
C ILE A 86 8.38 13.29 1.62
N ASP A 87 9.69 13.39 1.72
CA ASP A 87 10.46 12.76 2.79
C ASP A 87 10.32 13.56 4.09
N LYS A 88 10.14 12.88 5.22
CA LYS A 88 10.00 13.47 6.55
C LYS A 88 10.54 12.51 7.60
N GLU A 89 11.26 13.05 8.58
CA GLU A 89 11.59 12.29 9.79
C GLU A 89 10.38 12.29 10.73
N ARG A 90 9.89 11.09 11.04
CA ARG A 90 8.86 10.82 12.03
C ARG A 90 9.54 10.51 13.35
N ASP A 91 9.59 11.52 14.21
CA ASP A 91 9.88 11.34 15.62
C ASP A 91 8.56 11.18 16.39
N THR A 92 8.47 10.14 17.21
CA THR A 92 7.30 9.86 18.06
C THR A 92 7.56 10.11 19.55
N GLY A 93 8.73 10.66 19.90
CA GLY A 93 9.21 10.79 21.27
C GLY A 93 9.50 9.45 21.96
N LYS A 94 9.45 8.34 21.21
CA LYS A 94 9.65 6.96 21.68
C LYS A 94 10.35 6.13 20.59
N GLY A 95 11.50 5.56 20.92
CA GLY A 95 12.35 4.84 19.95
C GLY A 95 13.10 5.77 19.01
N ALA A 96 13.85 5.20 18.06
CA ALA A 96 14.61 5.98 17.09
C ALA A 96 13.68 6.69 16.07
N PRO A 97 13.98 7.95 15.68
CA PRO A 97 13.29 8.62 14.57
C PRO A 97 13.37 7.81 13.28
N ARG A 98 12.28 7.77 12.52
CA ARG A 98 12.16 6.96 11.28
C ARG A 98 11.95 7.84 10.05
N LYS A 99 12.62 7.51 8.95
CA LYS A 99 12.44 8.21 7.67
C LYS A 99 11.21 7.67 6.96
N VAL A 100 10.16 8.48 6.91
CA VAL A 100 8.89 8.14 6.24
C VAL A 100 8.65 9.04 5.04
N LYS A 101 7.85 8.54 4.11
CA LYS A 101 7.45 9.22 2.88
C LYS A 101 5.95 9.45 2.88
N TYR A 102 5.53 10.66 2.56
CA TYR A 102 4.14 11.03 2.33
C TYR A 102 3.89 11.25 0.83
N PHE A 103 2.69 10.92 0.37
CA PHE A 103 2.28 11.14 -1.02
C PHE A 103 1.27 12.29 -1.09
N VAL A 104 1.43 13.19 -2.06
CA VAL A 104 0.55 14.35 -2.25
C VAL A 104 0.24 14.51 -3.73
N VAL A 105 -1.04 14.70 -4.07
CA VAL A 105 -1.49 14.99 -5.43
C VAL A 105 -1.83 16.47 -5.54
N LEU A 106 -1.30 17.13 -6.55
CA LEU A 106 -1.61 18.51 -6.92
C LEU A 106 -2.42 18.52 -8.21
N ASP A 107 -3.41 19.40 -8.28
CA ASP A 107 -4.18 19.67 -9.49
C ASP A 107 -3.77 21.01 -10.10
N PRO A 108 -3.04 21.03 -11.25
CA PRO A 108 -2.59 22.27 -11.88
C PRO A 108 -3.70 23.22 -12.31
N THR A 109 -4.89 22.69 -12.59
CA THR A 109 -6.05 23.48 -13.02
C THR A 109 -6.75 24.16 -11.84
N THR A 110 -7.09 23.40 -10.80
CA THR A 110 -7.85 23.93 -9.64
C THR A 110 -6.97 24.45 -8.49
N LYS A 111 -5.65 24.27 -8.60
CA LYS A 111 -4.62 24.51 -7.56
C LYS A 111 -4.85 23.71 -6.26
N ARG A 112 -5.78 22.76 -6.26
CA ARG A 112 -6.10 21.93 -5.10
C ARG A 112 -5.00 20.92 -4.79
N VAL A 113 -4.84 20.65 -3.51
CA VAL A 113 -3.84 19.72 -2.96
C VAL A 113 -4.54 18.65 -2.14
N TYR A 114 -4.28 17.39 -2.49
CA TYR A 114 -4.88 16.20 -1.90
C TYR A 114 -3.76 15.35 -1.28
N PRO A 115 -3.45 15.51 0.01
CA PRO A 115 -2.44 14.69 0.69
C PRO A 115 -3.01 13.31 1.06
N LEU A 116 -2.25 12.24 0.84
CA LEU A 116 -2.60 10.91 1.32
C LEU A 116 -2.28 10.82 2.82
N GLY A 117 -3.27 10.43 3.64
CA GLY A 117 -3.11 10.29 5.10
C GLY A 117 -2.21 9.14 5.54
N GLN A 118 -1.88 8.21 4.64
CA GLN A 118 -0.95 7.11 4.89
C GLN A 118 0.49 7.53 4.56
N SER A 119 1.39 7.38 5.53
CA SER A 119 2.84 7.44 5.29
C SER A 119 3.43 6.05 5.07
N VAL A 120 4.61 5.96 4.44
CA VAL A 120 5.36 4.70 4.32
C VAL A 120 6.84 4.89 4.68
N GLY A 121 7.33 4.05 5.59
CA GLY A 121 8.74 3.91 5.96
C GLY A 121 9.34 2.60 5.45
N TYR A 122 10.60 2.36 5.81
CA TYR A 122 11.37 1.18 5.42
C TYR A 122 10.67 -0.15 5.76
N PHE A 123 11.06 -1.22 5.05
CA PHE A 123 10.79 -2.57 5.54
C PHE A 123 11.57 -2.80 6.85
N VAL A 124 11.03 -3.62 7.73
CA VAL A 124 11.60 -3.90 9.05
C VAL A 124 11.80 -5.38 9.29
N ASN A 125 12.78 -5.73 10.12
CA ASN A 125 13.01 -7.11 10.52
C ASN A 125 12.01 -7.58 11.60
N ASN A 126 12.19 -8.80 12.11
CA ASN A 126 11.37 -9.36 13.19
C ASN A 126 11.47 -8.62 14.54
N ARG A 127 12.46 -7.74 14.72
CA ARG A 127 12.63 -6.84 15.87
C ARG A 127 12.06 -5.44 15.62
N LEU A 128 11.42 -5.22 14.47
CA LEU A 128 10.89 -3.93 14.00
C LEU A 128 11.97 -2.86 13.71
N GLU A 129 13.23 -3.28 13.53
CA GLU A 129 14.37 -2.45 13.12
C GLU A 129 14.37 -2.26 11.59
N GLU A 130 14.74 -1.08 11.09
CA GLU A 130 14.72 -0.78 9.64
C GLU A 130 15.79 -1.57 8.86
N ILE A 131 15.38 -2.21 7.76
CA ILE A 131 16.26 -2.93 6.84
C ILE A 131 16.79 -1.91 5.82
N ILE A 132 18.01 -1.40 6.03
CA ILE A 132 18.59 -0.26 5.29
C ILE A 132 18.59 -0.47 3.75
N ASN A 133 18.81 -1.71 3.30
CA ASN A 133 18.79 -2.10 1.88
C ASN A 133 17.38 -2.37 1.31
N GLU A 134 16.32 -2.25 2.11
CA GLU A 134 14.92 -2.36 1.70
C GLU A 134 14.12 -1.06 1.98
N PRO A 135 14.36 0.00 1.19
CA PRO A 135 13.67 1.29 1.34
C PRO A 135 12.18 1.21 0.98
N PRO A 136 11.36 2.18 1.46
CA PRO A 136 9.97 2.31 1.05
C PRO A 136 9.86 2.51 -0.47
N ARG A 137 8.98 1.72 -1.10
CA ARG A 137 8.69 1.79 -2.53
C ARG A 137 7.31 2.41 -2.72
N ILE A 138 7.23 3.43 -3.58
CA ILE A 138 5.99 4.14 -3.92
C ILE A 138 5.82 4.05 -5.44
N LYS A 139 4.75 3.41 -5.90
CA LYS A 139 4.44 3.21 -7.32
C LYS A 139 3.20 4.01 -7.73
N PHE A 140 3.34 4.80 -8.77
CA PHE A 140 2.28 5.54 -9.45
C PHE A 140 2.71 5.79 -10.90
N SER A 141 1.78 6.19 -11.77
CA SER A 141 2.11 6.54 -13.15
C SER A 141 1.15 7.60 -13.71
N GLN A 142 1.55 8.25 -14.81
CA GLN A 142 0.70 9.24 -15.46
C GLN A 142 -0.62 8.65 -15.94
N ASN A 143 -0.65 7.38 -16.36
CA ASN A 143 -1.84 6.77 -16.97
C ASN A 143 -2.73 6.02 -15.98
N ASN A 144 -2.45 6.09 -14.67
CA ASN A 144 -3.21 5.42 -13.62
C ASN A 144 -3.52 6.40 -12.48
N ASN A 145 -4.71 6.31 -11.89
CA ASN A 145 -5.10 7.06 -10.69
C ASN A 145 -4.85 6.28 -9.39
N GLN A 146 -4.18 5.13 -9.44
CA GLN A 146 -3.78 4.37 -8.26
C GLN A 146 -2.35 4.70 -7.81
N ILE A 147 -2.19 4.82 -6.50
CA ILE A 147 -0.91 4.96 -5.79
C ILE A 147 -0.72 3.73 -4.90
N CYS A 148 0.42 3.02 -5.04
CA CYS A 148 0.71 1.81 -4.27
C CYS A 148 1.97 1.99 -3.40
N LEU A 149 1.81 1.76 -2.10
CA LEU A 149 2.86 1.81 -1.09
C LEU A 149 3.39 0.40 -0.82
N SER A 150 4.70 0.26 -0.57
CA SER A 150 5.31 -0.97 -0.07
C SER A 150 6.43 -0.64 0.90
N GLY A 151 6.42 -1.27 2.08
CA GLY A 151 7.24 -0.92 3.25
C GLY A 151 6.40 -1.07 4.52
N THR A 152 6.76 -0.37 5.59
CA THR A 152 5.91 -0.26 6.78
C THR A 152 5.03 0.98 6.64
N THR A 153 3.69 0.83 6.60
CA THR A 153 2.77 1.97 6.44
C THR A 153 2.17 2.40 7.77
N PHE A 154 2.00 3.72 7.94
CA PHE A 154 1.49 4.31 9.19
C PHE A 154 0.39 5.34 8.93
N SER A 155 -0.69 5.22 9.69
CA SER A 155 -1.75 6.22 9.87
C SER A 155 -2.51 5.93 11.18
N TYR A 156 -3.52 6.75 11.51
CA TYR A 156 -4.36 6.50 12.68
C TYR A 156 -5.15 5.20 12.51
N GLN A 157 -5.01 4.28 13.47
CA GLN A 157 -5.66 2.96 13.53
C GLN A 157 -5.36 1.97 12.37
N ASP A 158 -4.72 2.38 11.26
CA ASP A 158 -4.38 1.53 10.11
C ASP A 158 -2.85 1.48 9.87
N ASN A 159 -2.13 0.89 10.82
CA ASN A 159 -0.68 0.67 10.74
C ASN A 159 -0.38 -0.76 10.27
N ASN A 160 0.48 -0.92 9.26
CA ASN A 160 0.75 -2.23 8.66
C ASN A 160 2.26 -2.46 8.44
N ILE A 161 2.75 -3.64 8.84
CA ILE A 161 4.17 -4.01 8.76
C ILE A 161 4.48 -4.73 7.46
N ASN A 162 5.55 -4.32 6.77
CA ASN A 162 6.07 -4.96 5.55
C ASN A 162 4.98 -5.28 4.52
N VAL A 163 4.11 -4.30 4.25
CA VAL A 163 3.11 -4.42 3.18
C VAL A 163 3.78 -4.37 1.83
N GLU A 164 3.23 -5.15 0.91
CA GLU A 164 3.56 -5.08 -0.50
C GLU A 164 2.31 -4.69 -1.27
N ASN A 165 2.47 -3.71 -2.17
CA ASN A 165 1.42 -3.09 -2.99
C ASN A 165 0.13 -2.83 -2.19
N GLU A 166 0.22 -2.04 -1.12
CA GLU A 166 -0.94 -1.43 -0.48
C GLU A 166 -1.38 -0.22 -1.31
N CYS A 167 -2.42 -0.39 -2.13
CA CYS A 167 -2.84 0.60 -3.11
C CYS A 167 -4.00 1.47 -2.61
N TYR A 168 -4.10 2.69 -3.15
CA TYR A 168 -5.20 3.63 -2.95
C TYR A 168 -5.61 4.20 -4.31
N THR A 169 -6.91 4.29 -4.59
CA THR A 169 -7.45 4.92 -5.80
C THR A 169 -7.75 6.38 -5.52
N PHE A 170 -7.18 7.28 -6.32
CA PHE A 170 -7.46 8.71 -6.26
C PHE A 170 -8.71 9.08 -7.07
N ASN A 171 -9.62 9.82 -6.46
CA ASN A 171 -10.77 10.45 -7.11
C ASN A 171 -11.07 11.79 -6.42
N PRO A 172 -10.83 12.95 -7.06
CA PRO A 172 -11.01 14.26 -6.44
C PRO A 172 -12.48 14.60 -6.13
N ASN A 173 -13.43 13.82 -6.66
CA ASN A 173 -14.87 13.98 -6.42
C ASN A 173 -15.36 13.14 -5.24
N ASP A 174 -14.54 12.23 -4.70
CA ASP A 174 -14.86 11.47 -3.49
C ASP A 174 -14.53 12.27 -2.23
N LYS A 175 -15.40 12.18 -1.21
CA LYS A 175 -15.25 12.88 0.08
C LYS A 175 -13.85 12.77 0.69
N ASP A 176 -13.30 11.55 0.71
CA ASP A 176 -12.00 11.24 1.32
C ASP A 176 -10.85 11.23 0.31
N PHE A 177 -11.14 11.51 -0.98
CA PHE A 177 -10.28 11.65 -2.17
C PHE A 177 -9.26 10.53 -2.50
N PHE A 178 -8.81 9.74 -1.53
CA PHE A 178 -8.15 8.45 -1.69
C PHE A 178 -8.98 7.38 -1.01
N LYS A 179 -9.47 6.41 -1.79
CA LYS A 179 -10.05 5.18 -1.24
C LYS A 179 -8.95 4.11 -1.21
N LYS A 180 -8.63 3.57 -0.03
CA LYS A 180 -7.74 2.40 0.08
C LYS A 180 -8.31 1.31 -0.82
N VAL A 181 -7.53 0.87 -1.82
CA VAL A 181 -7.88 -0.25 -2.69
C VAL A 181 -7.96 -1.43 -1.76
N GLN A 182 -9.19 -1.72 -1.39
CA GLN A 182 -9.53 -2.72 -0.42
C GLN A 182 -9.14 -4.04 -1.09
N LYS A 183 -7.93 -4.55 -0.82
CA LYS A 183 -7.38 -5.76 -1.44
C LYS A 183 -8.48 -6.82 -1.61
N GLN A 184 -8.78 -7.22 -2.85
CA GLN A 184 -9.09 -8.63 -3.11
C GLN A 184 -8.04 -9.40 -2.35
N LYS A 185 -8.42 -10.38 -1.52
CA LYS A 185 -7.43 -11.02 -0.66
C LYS A 185 -6.44 -11.80 -1.54
N ASN A 186 -5.35 -11.14 -1.93
CA ASN A 186 -4.04 -11.75 -1.99
C ASN A 186 -3.77 -12.20 -0.55
N ILE A 187 -4.30 -13.38 -0.23
CA ILE A 187 -4.12 -14.03 1.05
C ILE A 187 -2.60 -14.17 1.15
N LYS A 188 -2.00 -13.35 2.03
CA LYS A 188 -0.56 -13.40 2.31
C LYS A 188 -0.37 -14.69 3.11
N TYR A 189 -0.35 -15.81 2.40
CA TYR A 189 -0.06 -17.12 2.95
C TYR A 189 1.29 -17.01 3.63
N LYS A 190 1.28 -16.98 4.97
CA LYS A 190 2.46 -17.40 5.71
C LYS A 190 2.79 -18.79 5.19
N ASN A 191 4.02 -18.96 4.69
CA ASN A 191 4.58 -20.29 4.45
C ASN A 191 4.84 -20.96 5.82
N SER A 192 3.76 -21.28 6.52
CA SER A 192 3.75 -21.94 7.84
C SER A 192 3.00 -23.26 7.84
N ASN A 193 2.29 -23.58 6.75
CA ASN A 193 1.49 -24.80 6.65
C ASN A 193 2.24 -25.95 5.95
N PHE A 194 3.31 -25.68 5.21
CA PHE A 194 4.05 -26.70 4.46
C PHE A 194 5.29 -27.22 5.21
N PRO A 195 5.66 -28.50 5.04
CA PRO A 195 4.90 -29.53 4.33
C PRO A 195 3.61 -29.88 5.07
N ILE A 196 2.56 -30.23 4.32
CA ILE A 196 1.35 -30.85 4.88
C ILE A 196 1.54 -32.36 4.74
N THR A 197 1.52 -33.12 5.82
CA THR A 197 1.60 -34.59 5.81
C THR A 197 0.38 -35.18 6.51
N PHE A 198 -0.01 -36.41 6.14
CA PHE A 198 -1.00 -37.19 6.87
C PHE A 198 -0.30 -38.31 7.65
N GLU A 199 -0.34 -38.19 8.97
CA GLU A 199 0.38 -39.04 9.92
C GLU A 199 -0.56 -39.39 11.08
N LYS A 200 -0.59 -40.67 11.50
CA LYS A 200 -1.40 -41.13 12.64
C LYS A 200 -2.88 -40.68 12.58
N LYS A 201 -3.50 -40.81 11.40
CA LYS A 201 -4.87 -40.34 11.06
C LYS A 201 -5.12 -38.83 11.21
N LYS A 202 -4.06 -37.99 11.18
CA LYS A 202 -4.15 -36.54 11.37
C LYS A 202 -3.30 -35.80 10.32
N PHE A 203 -3.74 -34.61 9.95
CA PHE A 203 -2.92 -33.73 9.12
C PHE A 203 -1.97 -32.91 9.98
N MET A 204 -0.70 -32.95 9.61
CA MET A 204 0.39 -32.21 10.23
C MET A 204 0.88 -31.15 9.22
N CYS A 205 0.84 -29.89 9.63
CA CYS A 205 1.27 -28.73 8.87
C CYS A 205 2.57 -28.24 9.49
N ASN A 206 3.70 -28.38 8.78
CA ASN A 206 5.03 -28.05 9.29
C ASN A 206 5.32 -28.70 10.67
N GLY A 207 4.97 -29.98 10.84
CA GLY A 207 5.22 -30.76 12.07
C GLY A 207 4.27 -30.51 13.24
N VAL A 208 3.31 -29.58 13.14
CA VAL A 208 2.23 -29.36 14.14
C VAL A 208 0.86 -29.71 13.57
N LYS A 209 -0.18 -29.96 14.39
CA LYS A 209 -1.53 -30.26 13.86
C LYS A 209 -2.00 -29.13 12.94
N CYS A 210 -2.45 -29.47 11.74
CA CYS A 210 -3.02 -28.49 10.80
C CYS A 210 -4.22 -27.73 11.40
N LYS A 211 -4.31 -26.44 11.06
CA LYS A 211 -5.52 -25.66 11.30
C LYS A 211 -6.59 -26.03 10.27
N GLU A 212 -7.54 -26.82 10.72
CA GLU A 212 -8.81 -27.08 10.04
C GLU A 212 -9.71 -25.84 10.17
N ASN A 213 -10.46 -25.50 9.11
CA ASN A 213 -11.42 -24.40 9.08
C ASN A 213 -12.78 -24.97 8.69
N THR A 214 -13.82 -24.63 9.44
CA THR A 214 -15.19 -25.08 9.18
C THR A 214 -15.96 -23.99 8.43
N LEU A 215 -16.66 -24.41 7.39
CA LEU A 215 -17.47 -23.59 6.51
C LEU A 215 -18.91 -24.09 6.55
N THR A 216 -19.72 -23.41 7.34
CA THR A 216 -21.13 -23.74 7.56
C THR A 216 -22.04 -23.00 6.58
N ASN A 217 -23.24 -23.51 6.33
CA ASN A 217 -24.26 -22.85 5.51
C ASN A 217 -24.55 -21.38 5.91
N ASP A 218 -24.57 -21.03 7.19
CA ASP A 218 -24.82 -19.64 7.61
C ASP A 218 -23.62 -18.72 7.35
N ARG A 219 -22.41 -19.19 7.64
CA ARG A 219 -21.15 -18.51 7.26
C ARG A 219 -21.02 -18.30 5.74
N LEU A 220 -21.67 -19.13 4.94
CA LEU A 220 -21.79 -18.95 3.49
C LEU A 220 -22.85 -17.93 3.09
N LYS A 221 -23.93 -17.75 3.85
CA LYS A 221 -24.85 -16.60 3.68
C LYS A 221 -24.16 -15.28 4.04
N GLU A 222 -23.24 -15.27 5.00
CA GLU A 222 -22.41 -14.09 5.30
C GLU A 222 -21.47 -13.74 4.14
N ILE A 223 -20.69 -14.70 3.64
CA ILE A 223 -19.87 -14.54 2.41
C ILE A 223 -20.77 -14.19 1.21
N SER A 224 -21.97 -14.77 1.20
CA SER A 224 -23.19 -14.46 0.42
C SER A 224 -23.31 -13.00 0.00
N ASN A 225 -23.32 -12.15 1.02
CA ASN A 225 -23.90 -10.82 0.97
C ASN A 225 -22.86 -9.69 0.93
N ASN A 226 -21.56 -10.02 0.95
CA ASN A 226 -20.46 -9.05 0.95
C ASN A 226 -19.18 -9.70 0.44
N ASP A 227 -18.89 -9.61 -0.87
CA ASP A 227 -17.89 -10.49 -1.48
C ASP A 227 -16.60 -9.83 -2.00
N LYS A 228 -15.52 -10.56 -1.72
CA LYS A 228 -14.12 -10.40 -2.13
C LYS A 228 -13.36 -11.73 -2.26
N ASN A 229 -14.00 -12.84 -1.86
CA ASN A 229 -13.47 -14.19 -1.80
C ASN A 229 -14.61 -15.18 -2.15
N SER A 230 -15.08 -15.11 -3.39
CA SER A 230 -16.15 -15.96 -3.90
C SER A 230 -15.74 -17.44 -4.02
N GLU A 231 -14.44 -17.75 -3.97
CA GLU A 231 -13.90 -19.09 -4.16
C GLU A 231 -14.35 -20.11 -3.09
N LEU A 232 -14.65 -19.65 -1.88
CA LEU A 232 -15.09 -20.55 -0.80
C LEU A 232 -16.54 -21.02 -0.99
N ARG A 233 -17.38 -20.30 -1.75
CA ARG A 233 -18.78 -20.68 -1.99
C ARG A 233 -18.89 -22.01 -2.74
N PHE A 234 -17.97 -22.27 -3.67
CA PHE A 234 -17.95 -23.49 -4.47
C PHE A 234 -17.67 -24.76 -3.65
N LEU A 235 -16.97 -24.65 -2.50
CA LEU A 235 -16.64 -25.81 -1.66
C LEU A 235 -17.88 -26.51 -1.06
N VAL A 236 -18.96 -25.76 -0.83
CA VAL A 236 -20.22 -26.28 -0.27
C VAL A 236 -21.32 -26.35 -1.31
N ASN A 237 -21.38 -25.45 -2.30
CA ASN A 237 -22.37 -25.57 -3.39
C ASN A 237 -22.23 -26.89 -4.17
N GLU A 238 -21.00 -27.41 -4.35
CA GLU A 238 -20.74 -28.72 -4.97
C GLU A 238 -21.08 -29.92 -4.05
N ARG A 239 -21.41 -29.69 -2.77
CA ARG A 239 -21.56 -30.77 -1.76
C ARG A 239 -22.91 -30.79 -1.05
N GLY A 240 -23.53 -29.64 -0.82
CA GLY A 240 -24.84 -29.50 -0.17
C GLY A 240 -24.83 -29.45 1.37
N PHE A 241 -23.66 -29.48 2.03
CA PHE A 241 -23.56 -29.52 3.49
C PHE A 241 -22.27 -28.86 4.03
N ASP A 242 -22.28 -28.55 5.34
CA ASP A 242 -21.18 -27.96 6.09
C ASP A 242 -19.87 -28.73 5.88
N THR A 243 -18.78 -28.02 5.54
CA THR A 243 -17.52 -28.66 5.17
C THR A 243 -16.34 -28.18 6.01
N THR A 244 -15.40 -29.08 6.30
CA THR A 244 -14.15 -28.74 7.01
C THR A 244 -12.96 -28.93 6.08
N TYR A 245 -12.13 -27.90 5.97
CA TYR A 245 -11.02 -27.86 5.02
C TYR A 245 -9.72 -27.31 5.64
N ILE A 246 -8.60 -27.82 5.13
CA ILE A 246 -7.26 -27.29 5.37
C ILE A 246 -6.90 -26.43 4.17
N ASN A 247 -6.46 -25.20 4.45
CA ASN A 247 -5.98 -24.32 3.40
C ASN A 247 -4.51 -24.63 3.08
N ALA A 248 -4.30 -25.20 1.89
CA ALA A 248 -3.03 -25.67 1.34
C ALA A 248 -2.59 -24.83 0.12
N SER A 249 -3.11 -23.61 0.01
CA SER A 249 -2.79 -22.66 -1.06
C SER A 249 -1.48 -21.93 -0.77
N ALA A 250 -0.78 -21.47 -1.81
CA ALA A 250 0.45 -20.69 -1.70
C ALA A 250 0.65 -19.82 -2.96
N GLY A 251 1.13 -18.58 -2.77
CA GLY A 251 1.20 -17.61 -3.86
C GLY A 251 -0.16 -17.40 -4.52
N SER A 252 -0.22 -17.56 -5.84
CA SER A 252 -1.45 -17.54 -6.64
C SER A 252 -2.15 -18.90 -6.77
N LYS A 253 -1.53 -20.01 -6.33
CA LYS A 253 -2.10 -21.36 -6.48
C LYS A 253 -3.05 -21.68 -5.32
N ILE A 254 -4.34 -21.65 -5.64
CA ILE A 254 -5.41 -22.05 -4.72
C ILE A 254 -5.50 -23.59 -4.66
N LEU A 255 -5.39 -24.14 -3.45
CA LEU A 255 -5.54 -25.55 -3.15
C LEU A 255 -6.12 -25.73 -1.75
N TYR A 256 -7.22 -26.48 -1.66
CA TYR A 256 -7.87 -26.88 -0.41
C TYR A 256 -7.88 -28.40 -0.30
N VAL A 257 -7.62 -28.90 0.91
CA VAL A 257 -7.72 -30.32 1.24
C VAL A 257 -8.92 -30.51 2.16
N LEU A 258 -9.84 -31.39 1.79
CA LEU A 258 -11.04 -31.69 2.55
C LEU A 258 -10.99 -33.13 3.06
N LYS A 259 -11.42 -33.32 4.31
CA LYS A 259 -11.70 -34.62 4.90
C LYS A 259 -13.18 -34.93 4.75
N TYR A 260 -13.53 -36.16 4.44
CA TYR A 260 -14.92 -36.58 4.36
C TYR A 260 -15.08 -38.07 4.70
N SER A 261 -16.18 -38.43 5.34
CA SER A 261 -16.60 -39.83 5.52
C SER A 261 -17.82 -40.06 4.63
N GLU A 262 -17.77 -41.07 3.76
CA GLU A 262 -18.90 -41.44 2.92
C GLU A 262 -19.84 -42.39 3.70
N GLY A 263 -21.02 -41.88 4.08
CA GLY A 263 -22.00 -42.63 4.88
C GLY A 263 -21.49 -43.00 6.27
N ASP A 264 -21.87 -44.19 6.75
CA ASP A 264 -21.44 -44.73 8.05
C ASP A 264 -20.00 -45.29 8.04
N SER A 265 -19.19 -44.96 7.04
CA SER A 265 -17.81 -45.45 6.91
C SER A 265 -16.86 -44.81 7.94
N GLU A 266 -16.17 -45.65 8.70
CA GLU A 266 -15.05 -45.22 9.57
C GLU A 266 -13.80 -44.76 8.78
N GLN A 267 -13.79 -44.91 7.46
CA GLN A 267 -12.66 -44.53 6.60
C GLN A 267 -12.80 -43.09 6.12
N GLU A 268 -11.73 -42.30 6.33
CA GLU A 268 -11.65 -40.92 5.88
C GLU A 268 -11.16 -40.85 4.43
N ASN A 269 -11.99 -40.33 3.55
CA ASN A 269 -11.65 -39.99 2.17
C ASN A 269 -11.06 -38.58 2.08
N ILE A 270 -10.06 -38.39 1.21
CA ILE A 270 -9.54 -37.06 0.86
C ILE A 270 -10.16 -36.58 -0.45
N TYR A 271 -10.48 -35.28 -0.48
CA TYR A 271 -10.74 -34.54 -1.71
C TYR A 271 -9.82 -33.33 -1.80
N LEU A 272 -9.47 -32.96 -3.02
CA LEU A 272 -8.80 -31.72 -3.34
C LEU A 272 -9.77 -30.79 -4.05
N SER A 273 -9.68 -29.50 -3.76
CA SER A 273 -10.35 -28.44 -4.52
C SER A 273 -9.34 -27.38 -4.91
N TYR A 274 -9.27 -27.04 -6.19
CA TYR A 274 -8.25 -26.17 -6.78
C TYR A 274 -8.80 -25.39 -7.97
N PHE A 275 -8.02 -24.43 -8.48
CA PHE A 275 -8.30 -23.80 -9.77
C PHE A 275 -7.36 -24.33 -10.84
N LEU A 276 -7.91 -24.53 -12.04
CA LEU A 276 -7.20 -24.81 -13.27
C LEU A 276 -7.81 -23.93 -14.36
N ASP A 277 -6.99 -23.13 -15.04
CA ASP A 277 -7.43 -22.21 -16.11
C ASP A 277 -8.66 -21.37 -15.70
N ASP A 278 -8.56 -20.76 -14.51
CA ASP A 278 -9.60 -19.98 -13.81
C ASP A 278 -10.93 -20.71 -13.51
N LEU A 279 -11.03 -22.02 -13.81
CA LEU A 279 -12.15 -22.88 -13.43
C LEU A 279 -11.89 -23.57 -12.10
N PHE A 280 -12.86 -23.52 -11.20
CA PHE A 280 -12.84 -24.31 -9.97
C PHE A 280 -13.02 -25.80 -10.31
N LYS A 281 -12.19 -26.65 -9.72
CA LYS A 281 -12.17 -28.11 -9.91
C LYS A 281 -12.16 -28.81 -8.56
N THR A 282 -12.80 -29.97 -8.49
CA THR A 282 -12.70 -30.88 -7.35
C THR A 282 -12.27 -32.28 -7.80
N LYS A 283 -11.36 -32.90 -7.06
CA LYS A 283 -10.83 -34.24 -7.35
C LYS A 283 -10.95 -35.11 -6.10
N ALA A 284 -11.77 -36.15 -6.18
CA ALA A 284 -11.84 -37.20 -5.17
C ALA A 284 -10.57 -38.06 -5.24
N LEU A 285 -9.97 -38.38 -4.10
CA LEU A 285 -8.81 -39.27 -4.01
C LEU A 285 -9.15 -40.62 -3.37
N GLY A 286 -10.19 -40.68 -2.52
CA GLY A 286 -10.56 -41.87 -1.76
C GLY A 286 -9.74 -42.04 -0.48
N GLU A 287 -9.64 -43.29 0.00
CA GLU A 287 -9.05 -43.65 1.30
C GLU A 287 -7.57 -43.23 1.39
N VAL A 288 -7.25 -42.45 2.42
CA VAL A 288 -5.86 -42.03 2.68
C VAL A 288 -5.08 -43.04 3.52
N LYS A 289 -4.05 -43.62 2.91
CA LYS A 289 -2.98 -44.39 3.58
C LYS A 289 -1.75 -43.51 3.81
N SER A 290 -1.42 -42.67 2.84
CA SER A 290 -0.45 -41.58 3.01
C SER A 290 -0.81 -40.39 2.13
N PHE A 291 -0.52 -39.18 2.62
CA PHE A 291 -0.72 -37.94 1.86
C PHE A 291 0.36 -36.94 2.22
N LYS A 292 0.85 -36.21 1.22
CA LYS A 292 1.81 -35.12 1.40
C LYS A 292 1.57 -34.01 0.39
N ILE A 293 1.67 -32.75 0.85
CA ILE A 293 1.91 -31.59 0.00
C ILE A 293 3.25 -31.00 0.41
N ASP A 294 4.20 -30.93 -0.54
CA ASP A 294 5.52 -30.37 -0.26
C ASP A 294 5.53 -28.83 -0.27
N SER A 295 6.68 -28.23 0.02
CA SER A 295 6.89 -26.77 0.02
C SER A 295 6.69 -26.11 -1.35
N SER A 296 6.66 -26.90 -2.43
CA SER A 296 6.44 -26.47 -3.81
C SER A 296 4.99 -26.76 -4.27
N GLN A 297 4.11 -27.15 -3.34
CA GLN A 297 2.73 -27.61 -3.57
C GLN A 297 2.58 -28.81 -4.51
N ASN A 298 3.60 -29.65 -4.68
CA ASN A 298 3.38 -30.96 -5.30
C ASN A 298 2.57 -31.84 -4.34
N VAL A 299 1.45 -32.39 -4.84
CA VAL A 299 0.61 -33.30 -4.07
C VAL A 299 1.06 -34.74 -4.31
N TYR A 300 1.15 -35.51 -3.24
CA TYR A 300 1.43 -36.94 -3.24
C TYR A 300 0.33 -37.65 -2.47
N PHE A 301 -0.24 -38.71 -3.03
CA PHE A 301 -1.30 -39.51 -2.43
C PHE A 301 -0.98 -41.00 -2.58
N ASN A 302 -1.04 -41.73 -1.47
CA ASN A 302 -0.70 -43.14 -1.35
C ASN A 302 0.64 -43.49 -2.04
N GLY A 303 1.64 -42.63 -1.85
CA GLY A 303 3.00 -42.72 -2.41
C GLY A 303 3.20 -42.10 -3.80
N ASN A 304 2.14 -41.91 -4.59
CA ASN A 304 2.23 -41.44 -5.96
C ASN A 304 2.12 -39.92 -6.06
N LYS A 305 2.94 -39.28 -6.89
CA LYS A 305 2.76 -37.86 -7.23
C LYS A 305 1.51 -37.68 -8.07
N LEU A 306 0.58 -36.86 -7.60
CA LEU A 306 -0.61 -36.50 -8.36
C LEU A 306 -0.30 -35.32 -9.29
N ILE A 307 -0.83 -35.40 -10.51
CA ILE A 307 -0.96 -34.24 -11.40
C ILE A 307 -2.39 -33.70 -11.24
N LEU A 308 -2.48 -32.38 -11.05
CA LEU A 308 -3.73 -31.63 -10.98
C LEU A 308 -3.99 -31.06 -12.38
N ASN A 309 -5.00 -31.63 -13.02
CA ASN A 309 -5.50 -31.34 -14.37
C ASN A 309 -7.02 -31.13 -14.30
#